data_AF-A0A3B8WZU2-F1
#
_entry.id   AF-A0A3B8WZU2-F1
#
_cell.length_a   1.000
_cell.length_b   1.000
_cell.length_c   1.000
_cell.angle_alpha   90.00
_cell.angle_beta   90.00
_cell.angle_gamma   90.00
#
_symmetry.space_group_name_H-M   'P 1'
#
loop_
_entity.id
_entity.type
_entity.pdbx_description
1 polymer ?
#
loop_
_entity_poly.entity_id
_entity_poly.type
_entity_poly.pdbx_seq_one_letter_code
_entity_poly.pdbx_strand_id
1 'polypeptide(L)'
;MAQEIEKKFLVKGDFKADAFKATRITQGYLSSVPERTVRVRVKGEKGFITIKGIGNASGAARFEWEKEIPVEEVKSLLELAEPGVIDKTRYLVKNTDGIHTWEVDEFYGDNEGLTVAEVELADENEPFDKPAWLGEEVTGDPKYFNSMLMKNPYKNWK
;
A
#
# COMPACT_ATOMS: atom_id res chain seq x y z
N MET A 1 -20.59 4.89 -8.70
CA MET A 1 -19.59 4.70 -7.63
C MET A 1 -18.29 5.26 -8.17
N ALA A 2 -17.61 6.12 -7.42
CA ALA A 2 -16.36 6.74 -7.89
C ALA A 2 -15.27 5.68 -7.98
N GLN A 3 -14.52 5.69 -9.08
CA GLN A 3 -13.30 4.91 -9.23
C GLN A 3 -12.21 5.63 -8.45
N GLU A 4 -11.51 4.93 -7.55
CA GLU A 4 -10.31 5.47 -6.92
C GLU A 4 -9.23 5.63 -8.00
N ILE A 5 -8.70 6.83 -8.16
CA ILE A 5 -7.63 7.14 -9.10
C ILE A 5 -6.38 7.42 -8.27
N GLU A 6 -5.35 6.61 -8.45
CA GLU A 6 -4.09 6.75 -7.73
C GLU A 6 -2.92 6.81 -8.72
N LYS A 7 -1.89 7.59 -8.38
CA LYS A 7 -0.59 7.54 -9.06
C LYS A 7 0.50 7.13 -8.10
N LYS A 8 1.42 6.31 -8.59
CA LYS A 8 2.46 5.65 -7.78
C LYS A 8 3.84 5.99 -8.32
N PHE A 9 4.77 6.32 -7.43
CA PHE A 9 6.12 6.75 -7.78
C PHE A 9 7.15 6.08 -6.89
N LEU A 10 8.36 5.91 -7.43
CA LEU A 10 9.54 5.66 -6.60
C LEU A 10 9.93 6.93 -5.82
N VAL A 11 10.68 6.76 -4.74
CA VAL A 11 11.22 7.87 -3.95
C VAL A 11 12.74 7.89 -4.06
N LYS A 12 13.32 9.06 -4.37
CA LYS A 12 14.77 9.26 -4.60
C LYS A 12 15.43 10.26 -3.65
N GLY A 13 14.66 10.94 -2.81
CA GLY A 13 15.13 11.97 -1.91
C GLY A 13 14.48 11.89 -0.54
N ASP A 14 14.86 12.81 0.34
CA ASP A 14 14.29 12.88 1.68
C ASP A 14 12.91 13.54 1.66
N PHE A 15 11.92 12.82 2.19
CA PHE A 15 10.53 13.26 2.34
C PHE A 15 10.15 13.40 3.82
N LYS A 16 11.00 12.93 4.76
CA LYS A 16 10.64 12.79 6.18
C LYS A 16 10.48 14.13 6.87
N ALA A 17 11.14 15.19 6.37
CA ALA A 17 10.99 16.55 6.87
C ALA A 17 9.55 17.08 6.76
N ASP A 18 8.80 16.65 5.74
CA ASP A 18 7.43 17.10 5.46
C ASP A 18 6.36 16.09 5.94
N ALA A 19 6.81 14.98 6.56
CA ALA A 19 5.91 13.96 7.09
C ALA A 19 5.26 14.42 8.40
N PHE A 20 3.92 14.37 8.47
CA PHE A 20 3.17 14.76 9.67
C PHE A 20 2.60 13.57 10.44
N LYS A 21 2.62 12.37 9.85
CA LYS A 21 2.20 11.13 10.50
C LYS A 21 3.04 9.97 9.99
N ALA A 22 3.36 9.04 10.87
CA ALA A 22 3.96 7.75 10.53
C ALA A 22 3.12 6.63 11.16
N THR A 23 2.95 5.53 10.45
CA THR A 23 2.20 4.38 10.96
C THR A 23 2.84 3.09 10.46
N ARG A 24 3.30 2.25 11.40
CA ARG A 24 3.80 0.91 11.06
C ARG A 24 2.63 0.04 10.58
N ILE A 25 2.85 -0.70 9.52
CA ILE A 25 1.87 -1.61 8.93
C ILE A 25 2.56 -2.94 8.66
N THR A 26 2.01 -4.01 9.23
CA THR A 26 2.41 -5.38 8.94
C THR A 26 1.19 -6.12 8.44
N GLN A 27 1.29 -6.78 7.29
CA GLN A 27 0.14 -7.43 6.65
C GLN A 27 0.55 -8.70 5.90
N GLY A 28 -0.40 -9.63 5.79
CA GLY A 28 -0.26 -10.88 5.06
C GLY A 28 -1.60 -11.31 4.47
N TYR A 29 -1.56 -12.31 3.60
CA TYR A 29 -2.74 -12.80 2.88
C TYR A 29 -3.05 -14.23 3.31
N LEU A 30 -4.22 -14.46 3.88
CA LEU A 30 -4.76 -15.82 4.07
C LEU A 30 -5.21 -16.43 2.73
N SER A 31 -5.50 -15.58 1.75
CA SER A 31 -5.77 -15.95 0.37
C SER A 31 -5.42 -14.76 -0.54
N SER A 32 -4.56 -14.97 -1.54
CA SER A 32 -4.25 -13.98 -2.59
C SER A 32 -4.97 -14.27 -3.91
N VAL A 33 -5.95 -15.18 -3.89
CA VAL A 33 -6.80 -15.52 -5.05
C VAL A 33 -7.67 -14.29 -5.41
N PRO A 34 -7.61 -13.77 -6.65
CA PRO A 34 -8.29 -12.52 -7.03
C PRO A 34 -9.78 -12.48 -6.73
N GLU A 35 -10.48 -13.61 -6.88
CA GLU A 35 -11.92 -13.74 -6.66
C GLU A 35 -12.32 -13.70 -5.18
N ARG A 36 -11.37 -13.96 -4.27
CA ARG A 36 -11.60 -14.08 -2.82
C ARG A 36 -10.33 -13.79 -2.04
N THR A 37 -9.83 -12.57 -2.18
CA THR A 37 -8.64 -12.13 -1.45
C THR A 37 -9.00 -11.95 0.01
N VAL A 38 -8.24 -12.56 0.93
CA VAL A 38 -8.39 -12.38 2.37
C VAL A 38 -7.07 -11.89 2.92
N ARG A 39 -7.08 -10.68 3.48
CA ARG A 39 -5.89 -10.01 4.01
C ARG A 39 -6.08 -9.72 5.49
N VAL A 40 -5.05 -9.96 6.27
CA VAL A 40 -4.97 -9.53 7.67
C VAL A 40 -3.86 -8.50 7.83
N ARG A 41 -4.09 -7.45 8.61
CA ARG A 41 -3.10 -6.38 8.83
C ARG A 41 -3.16 -5.81 10.24
N VAL A 42 -1.99 -5.48 10.77
CA VAL A 42 -1.85 -4.54 11.89
C VAL A 42 -1.50 -3.18 11.28
N LYS A 43 -2.24 -2.12 11.65
CA LYS A 43 -1.99 -0.73 11.24
C LYS A 43 -1.88 0.12 12.52
N GLY A 44 -0.65 0.45 12.90
CA GLY A 44 -0.34 1.04 14.19
C GLY A 44 -0.72 0.07 15.31
N GLU A 45 -1.70 0.44 16.12
CA GLU A 45 -2.17 -0.35 17.27
C GLU A 45 -3.49 -1.10 16.98
N LYS A 46 -3.95 -1.08 15.72
CA LYS A 46 -5.24 -1.67 15.32
C LYS A 46 -5.06 -2.85 14.39
N GLY A 47 -5.84 -3.91 14.61
CA GLY A 47 -5.88 -5.08 13.73
C GLY A 47 -7.08 -5.03 12.78
N PHE A 48 -6.92 -5.54 11.57
CA PHE A 48 -8.00 -5.62 10.58
C PHE A 48 -7.93 -6.93 9.81
N ILE A 49 -9.11 -7.45 9.46
CA ILE A 49 -9.30 -8.45 8.42
C ILE A 49 -10.11 -7.82 7.28
N THR A 50 -9.63 -7.99 6.05
CA THR A 50 -10.27 -7.49 4.84
C THR A 50 -10.54 -8.66 3.89
N ILE A 51 -11.77 -8.77 3.38
CA ILE A 51 -12.14 -9.70 2.31
C ILE A 51 -12.48 -8.89 1.06
N LYS A 52 -11.85 -9.20 -0.07
CA LYS A 52 -12.08 -8.52 -1.35
C LYS A 52 -12.47 -9.53 -2.43
N GLY A 53 -13.49 -9.19 -3.21
CA GLY A 53 -13.81 -9.89 -4.46
C GLY A 53 -12.94 -9.40 -5.62
N ILE A 54 -13.05 -10.09 -6.76
CA ILE A 54 -12.42 -9.63 -8.00
C ILE A 54 -13.00 -8.27 -8.42
N GLY A 55 -12.15 -7.43 -9.01
CA GLY A 55 -12.62 -6.23 -9.69
C GLY A 55 -13.57 -6.58 -10.84
N ASN A 56 -14.51 -5.70 -11.15
CA ASN A 56 -15.31 -5.80 -12.38
C ASN A 56 -14.41 -5.67 -13.63
N ALA A 57 -14.98 -5.90 -14.82
CA ALA A 57 -14.23 -5.89 -16.08
C ALA A 57 -13.49 -4.55 -16.37
N SER A 58 -13.95 -3.44 -15.79
CA SER A 58 -13.29 -2.13 -15.87
C SER A 58 -12.30 -1.86 -14.74
N GLY A 59 -12.17 -2.76 -13.75
CA GLY A 59 -11.38 -2.57 -12.54
C GLY A 59 -11.93 -1.52 -11.55
N ALA A 60 -13.01 -0.82 -11.91
CA ALA A 60 -13.51 0.36 -11.21
C ALA A 60 -14.28 0.07 -9.92
N ALA A 61 -14.72 -1.17 -9.70
CA ALA A 61 -15.43 -1.55 -8.48
C ALA A 61 -15.17 -3.01 -8.10
N ARG A 62 -15.10 -3.26 -6.79
CA ARG A 62 -15.05 -4.61 -6.19
C ARG A 62 -15.86 -4.64 -4.92
N PHE A 63 -16.34 -5.83 -4.55
CA PHE A 63 -16.85 -6.04 -3.20
C PHE A 63 -15.69 -6.03 -2.22
N GLU A 64 -15.85 -5.30 -1.13
CA GLU A 64 -14.86 -5.22 -0.05
C GLU A 64 -15.56 -5.16 1.29
N TRP A 65 -15.12 -6.00 2.23
CA TRP A 65 -15.53 -5.97 3.62
C TRP A 65 -14.29 -5.82 4.48
N GLU A 66 -14.28 -4.84 5.37
CA GLU A 66 -13.21 -4.66 6.36
C GLU A 66 -13.81 -4.65 7.77
N LYS A 67 -13.19 -5.38 8.68
CA LYS A 67 -13.56 -5.42 10.09
C LYS A 67 -12.32 -5.25 10.96
N GLU A 68 -12.43 -4.38 11.97
CA GLU A 68 -11.44 -4.29 13.03
C GLU A 68 -11.51 -5.56 13.91
N ILE A 69 -10.35 -6.19 14.14
CA ILE A 69 -10.18 -7.36 14.99
C ILE A 69 -9.02 -7.11 15.98
N PRO A 70 -8.96 -7.81 17.13
CA PRO A 70 -7.84 -7.70 18.04
C PRO A 70 -6.49 -7.93 17.35
N VAL A 71 -5.47 -7.16 17.74
CA VAL A 71 -4.11 -7.28 17.17
C VAL A 71 -3.52 -8.69 17.37
N GLU A 72 -3.79 -9.33 18.51
CA GLU A 72 -3.32 -10.70 18.78
C GLU A 72 -3.97 -11.74 17.86
N GLU A 73 -5.22 -11.52 17.42
CA GLU A 73 -5.84 -12.35 16.39
C GLU A 73 -5.13 -12.18 15.04
N VAL A 74 -4.79 -10.94 14.66
CA VAL A 74 -4.01 -10.68 13.43
C VAL A 74 -2.67 -11.39 13.47
N LYS A 75 -1.92 -11.30 14.58
CA LYS A 75 -0.63 -11.98 14.74
C LYS A 75 -0.77 -13.48 14.57
N SER A 76 -1.77 -14.09 15.21
CA SER A 76 -2.05 -15.52 15.08
C SER A 76 -2.43 -15.90 13.64
N LEU A 77 -3.21 -15.06 12.94
CA LEU A 77 -3.59 -15.29 11.55
C LEU A 77 -2.43 -15.10 10.57
N LEU A 78 -1.47 -14.22 10.87
CA LEU A 78 -0.26 -14.05 10.05
C LEU A 78 0.60 -15.32 10.02
N GLU A 79 0.59 -16.15 11.06
CA GLU A 79 1.27 -17.46 11.07
C GLU A 79 0.64 -18.47 10.09
N LEU A 80 -0.63 -18.27 9.72
CA LEU A 80 -1.37 -19.10 8.76
C LEU A 80 -1.40 -18.50 7.35
N ALA A 81 -0.84 -17.31 7.16
CA ALA A 81 -0.86 -16.62 5.88
C ALA A 81 -0.02 -17.37 4.82
N GLU A 82 -0.31 -17.09 3.55
CA GLU A 82 0.57 -17.43 2.45
C GLU A 82 2.00 -16.90 2.72
N PRO A 83 3.05 -17.58 2.24
CA PRO A 83 4.42 -17.13 2.44
C PRO A 83 4.65 -15.69 1.99
N GLY A 84 5.32 -14.92 2.83
CA GLY A 84 5.63 -13.52 2.61
C GLY A 84 4.77 -12.60 3.48
N VAL A 85 5.41 -11.58 4.03
CA VAL A 85 4.75 -10.54 4.84
C VAL A 85 5.19 -9.20 4.27
N ILE A 86 4.24 -8.28 4.15
CA ILE A 86 4.55 -6.88 3.87
C ILE A 86 4.68 -6.17 5.20
N ASP A 87 5.87 -5.63 5.42
CA ASP A 87 6.19 -4.85 6.61
C ASP A 87 6.75 -3.49 6.17
N LYS A 88 6.08 -2.41 6.59
CA LYS A 88 6.37 -1.06 6.12
C LYS A 88 5.95 0.01 7.11
N THR A 89 6.52 1.19 6.99
CA THR A 89 6.05 2.39 7.68
C THR A 89 5.45 3.28 6.63
N ARG A 90 4.15 3.57 6.76
CA ARG A 90 3.46 4.54 5.92
C ARG A 90 3.58 5.92 6.56
N TYR A 91 4.19 6.83 5.85
CA TYR A 91 4.26 8.24 6.18
C TYR A 91 3.19 9.00 5.41
N LEU A 92 2.45 9.88 6.09
CA LEU A 92 1.63 10.89 5.43
C LEU A 92 2.44 12.17 5.32
N VAL A 93 2.65 12.62 4.08
CA VAL A 93 3.50 13.76 3.74
C VAL A 93 2.62 14.81 3.05
N LYS A 94 2.65 16.06 3.53
CA LYS A 94 1.89 17.14 2.90
C LYS A 94 2.53 17.47 1.56
N ASN A 95 1.71 17.62 0.52
CA ASN A 95 2.22 18.14 -0.75
C ASN A 95 2.44 19.65 -0.67
N THR A 96 3.25 20.20 -1.57
CA THR A 96 3.56 21.63 -1.63
C THR A 96 2.36 22.49 -2.03
N ASP A 97 1.38 21.92 -2.73
CA ASP A 97 0.13 22.59 -3.09
C ASP A 97 -0.82 22.79 -1.89
N GLY A 98 -0.57 22.14 -0.76
CA GLY A 98 -1.41 22.19 0.44
C GLY A 98 -2.76 21.47 0.32
N ILE A 99 -3.02 20.76 -0.78
CA ILE A 99 -4.25 20.03 -1.08
C ILE A 99 -4.01 18.54 -0.96
N HIS A 100 -2.99 18.03 -1.65
CA HIS A 100 -2.73 16.61 -1.74
C HIS A 100 -1.93 16.11 -0.53
N THR A 101 -2.15 14.85 -0.18
CA THR A 101 -1.34 14.12 0.80
C THR A 101 -0.73 12.91 0.12
N TRP A 102 0.58 12.77 0.24
CA TRP A 102 1.29 11.59 -0.21
C TRP A 102 1.28 10.53 0.88
N GLU A 103 0.96 9.29 0.50
CA GLU A 103 1.23 8.11 1.29
C GLU A 103 2.58 7.53 0.85
N VAL A 104 3.62 7.75 1.66
CA VAL A 104 4.97 7.25 1.37
C VAL A 104 5.26 6.02 2.21
N ASP A 105 5.42 4.88 1.56
CA ASP A 105 5.72 3.59 2.18
C ASP A 105 7.22 3.29 2.11
N GLU A 106 7.85 3.21 3.28
CA GLU A 106 9.20 2.67 3.46
C GLU A 106 9.08 1.19 3.87
N PHE A 107 9.56 0.28 3.04
CA PHE A 107 9.44 -1.17 3.25
C PHE A 107 10.65 -1.76 3.99
N TYR A 108 10.42 -2.87 4.69
CA TYR A 108 11.42 -3.58 5.50
C TYR A 108 11.42 -5.10 5.25
N GLY A 109 12.38 -5.79 5.89
CA GLY A 109 12.54 -7.23 5.76
C GLY A 109 12.90 -7.61 4.33
N ASP A 110 12.16 -8.54 3.75
CA ASP A 110 12.41 -8.98 2.37
C ASP A 110 12.24 -7.89 1.31
N ASN A 111 11.54 -6.80 1.67
CA ASN A 111 11.32 -5.65 0.80
C ASN A 111 12.18 -4.43 1.21
N GLU A 112 13.18 -4.61 2.08
CA GLU A 112 14.03 -3.54 2.57
C GLU A 112 14.76 -2.79 1.45
N GLY A 113 14.79 -1.46 1.55
CA GLY A 113 15.40 -0.56 0.56
C GLY A 113 14.43 -0.07 -0.53
N LEU A 114 13.23 -0.62 -0.61
CA LEU A 114 12.17 -0.09 -1.46
C LEU A 114 11.39 1.02 -0.73
N THR A 115 11.24 2.16 -1.39
CA THR A 115 10.36 3.24 -0.94
C THR A 115 9.48 3.71 -2.09
N VAL A 116 8.16 3.76 -1.86
CA VAL A 116 7.15 4.09 -2.85
C VAL A 116 6.23 5.16 -2.32
N ALA A 117 5.84 6.11 -3.15
CA ALA A 117 4.86 7.15 -2.82
C ALA A 117 3.60 7.00 -3.68
N GLU A 118 2.44 7.11 -3.05
CA GLU A 118 1.12 7.09 -3.68
C GLU A 118 0.39 8.41 -3.39
N VAL A 119 -0.32 8.94 -4.38
CA VAL A 119 -1.27 10.05 -4.22
C VAL A 119 -2.60 9.66 -4.82
N GLU A 120 -3.67 9.87 -4.07
CA GLU A 120 -5.05 9.73 -4.55
C GLU A 120 -5.51 11.03 -5.22
N LEU A 121 -6.21 10.90 -6.34
CA LEU A 121 -6.72 11.97 -7.17
C LEU A 121 -8.23 11.79 -7.39
N ALA A 122 -8.94 12.89 -7.60
CA ALA A 122 -10.33 12.93 -8.02
C ALA A 122 -10.50 12.67 -9.52
N ASP A 123 -9.48 12.97 -10.34
CA ASP A 123 -9.45 12.73 -11.79
C ASP A 123 -8.05 12.33 -12.29
N GLU A 124 -7.95 11.55 -13.36
CA GLU A 124 -6.66 11.09 -13.93
C GLU A 124 -5.78 12.25 -14.42
N ASN A 125 -6.43 13.34 -14.84
CA ASN A 125 -5.80 14.56 -15.33
C ASN A 125 -5.73 15.65 -14.27
N GLU A 126 -6.08 15.35 -13.01
CA GLU A 126 -5.94 16.32 -11.92
C GLU A 126 -4.47 16.75 -11.79
N PRO A 127 -4.19 18.07 -11.87
CA PRO A 127 -2.84 18.57 -11.67
C PRO A 127 -2.47 18.51 -10.20
N PHE A 128 -1.27 18.05 -9.90
CA PHE A 128 -0.66 18.11 -8.58
C PHE A 128 0.81 18.47 -8.71
N ASP A 129 1.34 19.18 -7.71
CA ASP A 129 2.75 19.50 -7.68
C ASP A 129 3.58 18.25 -7.38
N LYS A 130 4.70 18.08 -8.09
CA LYS A 130 5.62 16.96 -7.90
C LYS A 130 6.78 17.39 -7.00
N PRO A 131 6.90 16.88 -5.76
CA PRO A 131 8.02 17.20 -4.87
C PRO A 131 9.36 16.76 -5.44
N ALA A 132 10.46 17.41 -5.03
CA ALA A 132 11.80 17.09 -5.50
C ALA A 132 12.27 15.66 -5.17
N TRP A 133 11.76 15.09 -4.08
CA TRP A 133 12.06 13.71 -3.65
C TRP A 133 11.32 12.64 -4.49
N LEU A 134 10.35 13.03 -5.33
CA LEU A 134 9.59 12.12 -6.16
C LEU A 134 10.45 11.61 -7.33
N GLY A 135 10.39 10.30 -7.55
CA GLY A 135 11.14 9.58 -8.57
C GLY A 135 10.32 9.24 -9.82
N GLU A 136 10.67 8.11 -10.42
CA GLU A 136 9.98 7.56 -11.59
C GLU A 136 8.54 7.17 -11.26
N GLU A 137 7.62 7.43 -12.19
CA GLU A 137 6.24 6.95 -12.09
C GLU A 137 6.17 5.47 -12.42
N VAL A 138 5.57 4.70 -11.51
CA VAL A 138 5.40 3.25 -11.61
C VAL A 138 3.91 2.85 -11.47
N THR A 139 3.01 3.78 -11.76
CA THR A 139 1.56 3.56 -11.80
C THR A 139 1.24 2.38 -12.72
N GLY A 140 0.45 1.42 -12.22
CA GLY A 140 0.02 0.26 -13.00
C GLY A 140 1.07 -0.85 -13.20
N ASP A 141 2.34 -0.67 -12.81
CA ASP A 141 3.33 -1.76 -12.85
C ASP A 141 3.04 -2.77 -11.72
N PRO A 142 2.62 -4.01 -12.05
CA PRO A 142 2.18 -4.98 -11.05
C PRO A 142 3.26 -5.32 -10.02
N LYS A 143 4.56 -5.21 -10.34
CA LYS A 143 5.62 -5.61 -9.41
C LYS A 143 5.64 -4.75 -8.14
N TYR A 144 5.13 -3.50 -8.20
CA TYR A 144 5.01 -2.60 -7.04
C TYR A 144 3.68 -2.75 -6.28
N PHE A 145 2.87 -3.76 -6.58
CA PHE A 145 1.67 -4.04 -5.78
C PHE A 145 2.03 -4.87 -4.55
N ASN A 146 1.42 -4.59 -3.39
CA ASN A 146 1.69 -5.34 -2.15
C ASN A 146 1.52 -6.86 -2.33
N SER A 147 0.54 -7.31 -3.12
CA SER A 147 0.32 -8.73 -3.40
C SER A 147 1.45 -9.35 -4.22
N MET A 148 2.12 -8.58 -5.07
CA MET A 148 3.27 -9.03 -5.86
C MET A 148 4.58 -8.90 -5.08
N LEU A 149 4.76 -7.85 -4.28
CA LEU A 149 5.88 -7.72 -3.34
C LEU A 149 5.92 -8.85 -2.31
N MET A 150 4.76 -9.42 -1.97
CA MET A 150 4.71 -10.62 -1.14
C MET A 150 5.21 -11.86 -1.90
N LYS A 151 4.82 -12.01 -3.18
CA LYS A 151 5.13 -13.19 -4.01
C LYS A 151 6.56 -13.19 -4.55
N ASN A 152 7.05 -12.02 -4.95
CA ASN A 152 8.41 -11.79 -5.44
C ASN A 152 8.96 -10.52 -4.77
N PRO A 153 9.49 -10.65 -3.54
CA PRO A 153 9.96 -9.49 -2.78
C PRO A 153 11.14 -8.79 -3.44
N TYR A 154 11.33 -7.52 -3.05
CA TYR A 154 12.33 -6.61 -3.62
C TYR A 154 13.74 -7.21 -3.64
N LYS A 155 14.14 -7.95 -2.60
CA LYS A 155 15.45 -8.64 -2.55
C LYS A 155 15.71 -9.61 -3.71
N ASN A 156 14.66 -10.07 -4.39
CA ASN A 156 14.73 -10.99 -5.52
C ASN A 156 14.70 -10.29 -6.89
N TRP A 157 14.54 -8.97 -6.91
CA TRP A 157 14.51 -8.21 -8.17
C TRP A 157 15.92 -8.13 -8.75
N LYS A 158 16.02 -8.28 -10.06
CA LYS A 158 17.29 -8.25 -10.81
C LYS A 158 17.52 -6.90 -11.44
#